data_AF-A0A530BGT4-F1
#
_entry.id   AF-A0A530BGT4-F1
#
_cell.length_a   1.000
_cell.length_b   1.000
_cell.length_c   1.000
_cell.angle_alpha   90.00
_cell.angle_beta   90.00
_cell.angle_gamma   90.00
#
_symmetry.space_group_name_H-M   'P 1'
#
loop_
_entity.id
_entity.type
_entity.pdbx_description
1 polymer ?
#
loop_
_entity_poly.entity_id
_entity_poly.type
_entity_poly.pdbx_seq_one_letter_code
_entity_poly.pdbx_strand_id
1 'polypeptide(L)'
;MNSNVQSLKEFFGQAGRVALVEVAATKGSTPREAGAFMLVSSSAIFGTIGGGQLEYMAIDKARQMLCSSPSPLWGGSTGEAG
;
A
#
# COMPACT_ATOMS: atom_id res chain seq x y z
N MET A 1 1.80 27.00 -5.23
CA MET A 1 2.44 25.70 -5.51
C MET A 1 2.16 24.71 -4.37
N ASN A 2 1.04 24.00 -4.38
CA ASN A 2 0.70 22.96 -3.38
C ASN A 2 -0.01 21.74 -4.02
N SER A 3 0.17 21.55 -5.33
CA SER A 3 -0.67 20.69 -6.17
C SER A 3 -0.62 19.21 -5.76
N ASN A 4 0.54 18.70 -5.34
CA ASN A 4 0.68 17.30 -4.92
C ASN A 4 -0.08 16.99 -3.62
N VAL A 5 -0.05 17.90 -2.65
CA VAL A 5 -0.73 17.70 -1.36
C VAL A 5 -2.26 17.75 -1.53
N GLN A 6 -2.74 18.62 -2.42
CA GLN A 6 -4.16 18.68 -2.78
C GLN A 6 -4.61 17.38 -3.44
N SER A 7 -3.90 16.91 -4.47
CA SER A 7 -4.25 15.65 -5.14
C SER A 7 -4.23 14.45 -4.19
N LEU A 8 -3.31 14.44 -3.21
CA LEU A 8 -3.27 13.39 -2.19
C LEU A 8 -4.51 13.45 -1.27
N LYS A 9 -4.92 14.65 -0.83
CA LYS A 9 -6.11 14.83 0.00
C LYS A 9 -7.38 14.42 -0.76
N GLU A 10 -7.50 14.80 -2.02
CA GLU A 10 -8.63 14.39 -2.88
C GLU A 10 -8.66 12.87 -3.05
N PHE A 11 -7.50 12.24 -3.24
CA PHE A 11 -7.37 10.80 -3.31
C PHE A 11 -7.86 10.13 -2.02
N PHE A 12 -7.40 10.57 -0.85
CA PHE A 12 -7.86 10.02 0.44
C PHE A 12 -9.34 10.29 0.70
N GLY A 13 -9.85 11.45 0.29
CA GLY A 13 -11.27 11.81 0.42
C GLY A 13 -12.20 10.91 -0.39
N GLN A 14 -11.75 10.38 -1.53
CA GLN A 14 -12.54 9.49 -2.39
C GLN A 14 -12.29 8.00 -2.10
N ALA A 15 -11.10 7.64 -1.60
CA ALA A 15 -10.64 6.25 -1.53
C ALA A 15 -11.12 5.47 -0.30
N GLY A 16 -11.45 6.14 0.81
CA GLY A 16 -11.86 5.48 2.07
C GLY A 16 -10.74 4.66 2.73
N ARG A 17 -10.41 3.49 2.17
CA ARG A 17 -9.24 2.68 2.55
C ARG A 17 -8.16 2.75 1.48
N VAL A 18 -6.92 2.92 1.92
CA VAL A 18 -5.74 3.03 1.06
C VAL A 18 -4.62 2.15 1.59
N ALA A 19 -3.93 1.47 0.67
CA ALA A 19 -2.73 0.70 0.92
C ALA A 19 -1.53 1.46 0.33
N LEU A 20 -0.47 1.61 1.14
CA LEU A 20 0.81 2.15 0.70
C LEU A 20 1.72 1.01 0.29
N VAL A 21 2.24 1.09 -0.93
CA VAL A 21 3.24 0.18 -1.48
C VAL A 21 4.53 0.96 -1.67
N GLU A 22 5.63 0.48 -1.10
CA GLU A 22 6.95 1.10 -1.21
C GLU A 22 8.00 0.06 -1.57
N VAL A 23 8.94 0.44 -2.43
CA VAL A 23 10.12 -0.38 -2.74
C VAL A 23 11.16 -0.19 -1.63
N ALA A 24 11.11 -1.08 -0.62
CA ALA A 24 11.99 -1.01 0.56
C ALA A 24 13.48 -1.19 0.21
N ALA A 25 13.80 -2.05 -0.75
CA ALA A 25 15.16 -2.24 -1.23
C ALA A 25 15.13 -2.88 -2.61
N THR A 26 16.11 -2.55 -3.45
CA THR A 26 16.41 -3.27 -4.69
C THR A 26 17.74 -4.00 -4.52
N LYS A 27 17.83 -5.23 -5.05
CA LYS A 27 19.05 -6.04 -4.98
C LYS A 27 19.52 -6.34 -6.40
N GLY A 28 20.67 -5.77 -6.78
CA GLY A 28 21.24 -5.87 -8.13
C GLY A 28 20.95 -4.65 -9.01
N SER A 29 21.33 -4.73 -10.29
CA SER A 29 21.20 -3.66 -11.30
C SER A 29 19.79 -3.56 -11.88
N THR A 30 18.76 -3.54 -11.04
CA THR A 30 17.38 -3.32 -11.49
C THR A 30 17.11 -1.82 -11.64
N PRO A 31 16.43 -1.35 -12.71
CA PRO A 31 16.41 0.04 -13.15
C PRO A 31 15.46 0.96 -12.37
N ARG A 32 15.21 0.70 -11.08
CA ARG A 32 14.44 1.61 -10.23
C ARG A 32 15.08 1.79 -8.87
N GLU A 33 15.20 3.06 -8.51
CA GLU A 33 15.72 3.53 -7.24
C GLU A 33 14.85 3.00 -6.08
N ALA A 34 15.49 2.56 -5.01
CA ALA A 34 14.82 2.35 -3.74
C ALA A 34 14.09 3.64 -3.32
N GLY A 35 12.90 3.53 -2.72
CA GLY A 35 12.07 4.68 -2.34
C GLY A 35 10.98 5.08 -3.34
N ALA A 36 10.80 4.35 -4.44
CA ALA A 36 9.58 4.47 -5.24
C ALA A 36 8.36 4.01 -4.43
N PHE A 37 7.28 4.78 -4.46
CA PHE A 37 6.04 4.46 -3.77
C PHE A 37 4.81 4.59 -4.67
N MET A 38 3.75 3.88 -4.28
CA MET A 38 2.45 3.89 -4.93
C MET A 38 1.37 3.70 -3.87
N LEU A 39 0.34 4.52 -3.92
CA LEU A 39 -0.86 4.38 -3.13
C LEU A 39 -1.92 3.66 -3.96
N VAL A 40 -2.55 2.66 -3.38
CA VAL A 40 -3.61 1.88 -4.03
C VAL A 40 -4.86 1.99 -3.19
N SER A 41 -5.99 2.28 -3.82
CA SER A 41 -7.32 2.17 -3.22
C SER A 41 -8.15 1.12 -3.97
N SER A 42 -9.39 0.91 -3.50
CA SER A 42 -10.34 0.02 -4.19
C SER A 42 -10.60 0.46 -5.64
N SER A 43 -10.57 1.76 -5.91
CA SER A 43 -11.05 2.35 -7.17
C SER A 43 -10.01 3.21 -7.90
N ALA A 44 -8.90 3.57 -7.25
CA ALA A 44 -7.89 4.48 -7.80
C ALA A 44 -6.48 4.08 -7.37
N ILE A 45 -5.48 4.60 -8.11
CA ILE A 45 -4.06 4.38 -7.84
C ILE A 45 -3.35 5.74 -8.00
N PHE A 46 -2.36 6.01 -7.14
CA PHE A 46 -1.55 7.23 -7.19
C PHE A 46 -0.07 6.89 -7.09
N GLY A 47 0.75 7.37 -8.03
CA GLY A 47 2.17 7.04 -8.12
C GLY A 47 2.45 5.73 -8.85
N THR A 48 3.71 5.31 -8.87
CA THR A 48 4.18 4.08 -9.54
C THR A 48 5.41 3.54 -8.82
N ILE A 49 5.49 2.24 -8.62
CA ILE A 49 6.68 1.55 -8.08
C ILE A 49 7.49 0.79 -9.13
N GLY A 50 6.92 0.53 -10.32
CA GLY A 50 7.64 -0.06 -11.44
C GLY A 50 6.83 -0.04 -12.73
N GLY A 51 7.43 0.22 -13.89
CA GLY A 51 6.76 -0.09 -15.15
C GLY A 51 6.90 -1.59 -15.43
N GLY A 52 5.88 -2.41 -15.17
CA GLY A 52 5.90 -3.83 -15.52
C GLY A 52 5.11 -4.73 -14.58
N GLN A 53 5.39 -6.04 -14.63
CA GLN A 53 4.62 -7.07 -13.93
C GLN A 53 4.63 -6.90 -12.40
N LEU A 54 5.73 -6.41 -11.83
CA LEU A 54 5.83 -6.20 -10.38
C LEU A 54 4.80 -5.19 -9.86
N GLU A 55 4.53 -4.12 -10.61
CA GLU A 55 3.52 -3.14 -10.23
C GLU A 55 2.11 -3.73 -10.26
N TYR A 56 1.77 -4.50 -11.30
CA TYR A 56 0.50 -5.23 -11.34
C TYR A 56 0.33 -6.17 -10.15
N MET A 57 1.35 -6.96 -9.82
CA MET A 57 1.33 -7.88 -8.68
C MET A 57 1.18 -7.14 -7.35
N ALA A 58 1.79 -5.97 -7.22
CA ALA A 58 1.69 -5.16 -6.02
C ALA A 58 0.31 -4.50 -5.87
N ILE A 59 -0.29 -4.01 -6.96
CA ILE A 59 -1.66 -3.47 -6.97
C ILE A 59 -2.65 -4.56 -6.55
N ASP A 60 -2.52 -5.75 -7.12
CA ASP A 60 -3.41 -6.87 -6.83
C ASP A 60 -3.34 -7.26 -5.34
N LYS A 61 -2.14 -7.47 -4.80
CA LYS A 61 -1.93 -7.72 -3.37
C LYS A 61 -2.48 -6.59 -2.49
N ALA A 62 -2.23 -5.33 -2.86
CA ALA A 62 -2.72 -4.19 -2.11
C ALA A 62 -4.25 -4.18 -2.03
N ARG A 63 -4.94 -4.45 -3.14
CA ARG A 63 -6.41 -4.56 -3.18
C ARG A 63 -6.93 -5.73 -2.34
N GLN A 64 -6.26 -6.88 -2.39
CA GLN A 64 -6.59 -8.02 -1.53
C GLN A 64 -6.47 -7.67 -0.04
N MET A 65 -5.42 -6.93 0.35
CA MET A 65 -5.25 -6.46 1.73
C MET A 65 -6.30 -5.42 2.14
N LEU A 66 -6.76 -4.58 1.22
CA LEU A 66 -7.83 -3.60 1.52
C LEU A 66 -9.20 -4.25 1.72
N CYS A 67 -9.44 -5.34 0.99
CA CYS A 67 -10.67 -6.13 1.07
C CYS A 67 -10.66 -7.07 2.28
N SER A 68 -9.48 -7.58 2.66
CA SER A 68 -9.28 -8.30 3.90
C SER A 68 -9.41 -7.31 5.06
N SER A 69 -10.52 -7.34 5.79
CA SER A 69 -10.57 -6.68 7.10
C SER A 69 -9.36 -7.14 7.90
N PRO A 70 -8.63 -6.24 8.60
CA PRO A 70 -7.61 -6.70 9.54
C PRO A 70 -8.31 -7.66 10.48
N SER A 71 -8.03 -8.95 10.34
CA SER A 71 -8.39 -9.90 11.36
C SER A 71 -7.74 -9.35 12.62
N PRO A 72 -8.47 -9.19 13.74
CA PRO A 72 -7.83 -8.80 14.99
C PRO A 72 -6.73 -9.83 15.23
N LEU A 73 -5.49 -9.37 15.09
CA LEU A 73 -4.32 -10.20 15.23
C LEU A 73 -4.29 -10.60 16.70
N TRP A 74 -4.66 -11.85 16.95
CA TRP A 74 -4.42 -12.59 18.17
C TRP A 74 -5.21 -12.17 19.42
N GLY A 75 -6.06 -13.11 19.85
CA GLY A 75 -6.79 -13.04 21.11
C GLY A 75 -5.85 -12.99 22.31
N GLY A 76 -6.30 -12.29 23.34
CA GLY A 76 -5.70 -12.34 24.67
C GLY A 76 -5.60 -13.78 25.12
N SER A 77 -4.38 -14.27 25.23
CA SER A 77 -4.07 -15.39 26.11
C SER A 77 -4.17 -14.85 27.53
N THR A 78 -5.39 -14.69 28.05
CA THR A 78 -5.62 -14.62 29.49
C THR A 78 -5.31 -16.02 30.01
N GLY A 79 -4.03 -16.26 30.31
CA GLY A 79 -3.62 -17.37 31.12
C GLY A 79 -4.05 -17.09 32.55
N GLU A 80 -5.26 -17.54 32.91
CA GLU A 80 -5.55 -17.92 34.29
C GLU A 80 -4.65 -19.12 34.64
N ALA A 81 -3.73 -18.93 35.58
CA ALA A 81 -3.08 -20.04 36.27
C ALA A 81 -2.56 -19.57 37.63
N GLY A 82 -3.20 -20.06 38.69
CA GLY A 82 -2.61 -20.25 40.03
C GLY A 82 -2.84 -19.14 41.03
#